data_AF-A0A2E8M7J0-F1
#
_entry.id   AF-A0A2E8M7J0-F1
#
_cell.length_a   1.000
_cell.length_b   1.000
_cell.length_c   1.000
_cell.angle_alpha   90.00
_cell.angle_beta   90.00
_cell.angle_gamma   90.00
#
_symmetry.space_group_name_H-M   'P 1'
#
loop_
_entity.id
_entity.type
_entity.pdbx_description
1 polymer ?
#
loop_
_entity_poly.entity_id
_entity_poly.type
_entity_poly.pdbx_seq_one_letter_code
_entity_poly.pdbx_strand_id
1 'polypeptide(L)'
;MRLLFLSLLCLLPLRAQTANPEESIRFLSVTSFQEPADSKNYAYLTWQAQSAEALFDHNHVVFHKSGPAASPNLFARSGTMSFQTQLNIVSALLDSTPPSLFDAAVVEPIIDDLFGDLVASPSLTLAGKISGVLQAAKRDPKVFRRLVFLSRTQPVLGLCMGTAAVVPVNGVVTTFELRTLPSGTLVLNTQPAVVAGRVTLDLASPPMIP
;
A
#
# COMPACT_ATOMS: atom_id res chain seq x y z
N MET A 1 -14.85 -64.25 19.47
CA MET A 1 -15.82 -63.24 19.95
C MET A 1 -15.11 -61.89 19.98
N ARG A 2 -15.67 -60.89 19.27
CA ARG A 2 -15.28 -59.45 19.19
C ARG A 2 -14.13 -59.10 18.23
N LEU A 3 -14.47 -58.68 17.00
CA LEU A 3 -14.68 -57.28 16.53
C LEU A 3 -13.33 -56.69 16.06
N LEU A 4 -12.98 -56.60 14.77
CA LEU A 4 -13.63 -55.91 13.64
C LEU A 4 -14.06 -54.47 14.00
N PHE A 5 -13.10 -53.55 13.96
CA PHE A 5 -13.32 -52.10 13.85
C PHE A 5 -12.26 -51.57 12.87
N LEU A 6 -12.57 -51.54 11.57
CA LEU A 6 -13.23 -50.43 10.89
C LEU A 6 -12.32 -49.19 10.86
N SER A 7 -11.48 -49.16 9.82
CA SER A 7 -11.27 -47.99 8.95
C SER A 7 -11.89 -46.69 9.47
N LEU A 8 -11.09 -45.90 10.17
CA LEU A 8 -11.31 -44.47 10.24
C LEU A 8 -10.20 -43.79 9.46
N LEU A 9 -10.54 -43.47 8.21
CA LEU A 9 -9.89 -42.45 7.41
C LEU A 9 -9.54 -41.27 8.33
N CYS A 10 -8.26 -41.08 8.63
CA CYS A 10 -7.77 -39.74 8.92
C CYS A 10 -7.84 -38.96 7.61
N LEU A 11 -9.05 -38.52 7.27
CA LEU A 11 -9.33 -37.30 6.53
C LEU A 11 -8.70 -36.18 7.35
N LEU A 12 -7.37 -36.07 7.29
CA LEU A 12 -6.73 -34.78 7.44
C LEU A 12 -7.41 -33.93 6.38
N PRO A 13 -8.07 -32.81 6.73
CA PRO A 13 -8.27 -31.79 5.74
C PRO A 13 -6.86 -31.44 5.31
N LEU A 14 -6.45 -31.95 4.14
CA LEU A 14 -5.54 -31.23 3.26
C LEU A 14 -6.21 -29.87 3.17
N ARG A 15 -5.79 -28.93 4.03
CA ARG A 15 -5.94 -27.53 3.70
C ARG A 15 -5.11 -27.43 2.44
N ALA A 16 -5.80 -27.54 1.31
CA ALA A 16 -5.30 -27.09 0.05
C ALA A 16 -4.73 -25.71 0.36
N GLN A 17 -3.41 -25.61 0.36
CA GLN A 17 -2.71 -24.35 0.35
C GLN A 17 -3.02 -23.79 -1.04
N THR A 18 -4.22 -23.23 -1.15
CA THR A 18 -4.72 -22.58 -2.35
C THR A 18 -3.75 -21.45 -2.65
N ALA A 19 -3.05 -21.57 -3.78
CA ALA A 19 -2.22 -20.57 -4.46
C ALA A 19 -1.75 -19.41 -3.58
N ASN A 20 -0.47 -19.39 -3.23
CA ASN A 20 0.12 -18.41 -2.33
C ASN A 20 -0.04 -16.97 -2.90
N PRO A 21 -0.97 -16.13 -2.40
CA PRO A 21 -1.13 -14.75 -2.89
C PRO A 21 0.07 -13.86 -2.52
N GLU A 22 0.96 -14.40 -1.65
CA GLU A 22 2.27 -13.86 -1.30
C GLU A 22 3.21 -13.72 -2.52
N GLU A 23 2.92 -14.33 -3.68
CA GLU A 23 3.73 -14.14 -4.89
C GLU A 23 3.69 -12.71 -5.45
N SER A 24 2.89 -11.79 -4.90
CA SER A 24 2.73 -10.43 -5.45
C SER A 24 3.48 -9.31 -4.72
N ILE A 25 3.80 -9.44 -3.42
CA ILE A 25 4.43 -8.38 -2.61
C ILE A 25 5.60 -8.96 -1.80
N ARG A 26 6.83 -8.45 -2.01
CA ARG A 26 8.03 -8.99 -1.33
C ARG A 26 8.52 -8.21 -0.12
N PHE A 27 8.21 -6.92 -0.06
CA PHE A 27 8.77 -6.02 0.94
C PHE A 27 7.70 -5.10 1.48
N LEU A 28 7.60 -5.03 2.81
CA LEU A 28 6.88 -4.00 3.54
C LEU A 28 7.91 -3.30 4.43
N SER A 29 8.11 -2.02 4.21
CA SER A 29 8.95 -1.16 5.05
C SER A 29 8.10 -0.12 5.75
N VAL A 30 8.59 0.35 6.88
CA VAL A 30 8.01 1.46 7.62
C VAL A 30 9.11 2.39 8.08
N THR A 31 8.85 3.69 7.97
CA THR A 31 9.58 4.74 8.67
C THR A 31 8.58 5.64 9.38
N SER A 32 9.07 6.57 10.18
CA SER A 32 8.23 7.55 10.86
C SER A 32 8.70 8.97 10.61
N PHE A 33 7.76 9.90 10.60
CA PHE A 33 8.04 11.33 10.62
C PHE A 33 7.06 12.01 11.56
N GLN A 34 7.47 13.16 12.08
CA GLN A 34 6.57 14.05 12.81
C GLN A 34 6.13 15.14 11.84
N GLU A 35 4.83 15.40 11.76
CA GLU A 35 4.29 16.48 10.94
C GLU A 35 4.30 17.78 11.77
N PRO A 36 5.07 18.82 11.37
CA PRO A 36 5.12 20.07 12.12
C PRO A 36 3.76 20.76 12.25
N ALA A 37 2.88 20.63 11.25
CA ALA A 37 1.60 21.33 11.22
C ALA A 37 0.63 20.90 12.33
N ASP A 38 0.66 19.63 12.75
CA ASP A 38 -0.23 19.10 13.79
C ASP A 38 0.51 18.41 14.95
N SER A 39 1.84 18.42 14.92
CA SER A 39 2.74 17.80 15.91
C SER A 39 2.53 16.29 16.11
N LYS A 40 1.83 15.60 15.19
CA LYS A 40 1.60 14.16 15.29
C LYS A 40 2.71 13.36 14.64
N ASN A 41 2.94 12.16 15.17
CA ASN A 41 3.77 11.17 14.53
C ASN A 41 2.95 10.37 13.52
N TYR A 42 3.53 10.16 12.35
CA TYR A 42 2.97 9.36 11.28
C TYR A 42 3.94 8.22 10.94
N ALA A 43 3.38 7.05 10.71
CA ALA A 43 4.07 5.96 10.04
C ALA A 43 3.88 6.12 8.53
N TYR A 44 4.99 6.13 7.80
CA TYR A 44 5.00 6.02 6.35
C TYR A 44 5.37 4.58 5.97
N LEU A 45 4.40 3.86 5.41
CA LEU A 45 4.56 2.49 4.96
C LEU A 45 4.74 2.46 3.45
N THR A 46 5.65 1.60 2.98
CA THR A 46 5.85 1.36 1.55
C THR A 46 5.96 -0.13 1.27
N TRP A 47 5.45 -0.54 0.11
CA TRP A 47 5.60 -1.89 -0.38
C TRP A 47 5.80 -1.90 -1.89
N GLN A 48 6.32 -3.02 -2.40
CA GLN A 48 6.57 -3.18 -3.82
C GLN A 48 5.70 -4.29 -4.40
N ALA A 49 4.97 -3.97 -5.47
CA ALA A 49 4.33 -4.94 -6.33
C ALA A 49 5.35 -5.55 -7.31
N GLN A 50 5.23 -6.85 -7.58
CA GLN A 50 6.14 -7.57 -8.49
C GLN A 50 5.83 -7.36 -9.97
N SER A 51 4.62 -6.91 -10.29
CA SER A 51 4.20 -6.65 -11.67
C SER A 51 3.17 -5.52 -11.73
N ALA A 52 2.88 -5.05 -12.94
CA ALA A 52 1.84 -4.05 -13.17
C ALA A 52 0.45 -4.61 -12.83
N GLU A 53 0.19 -5.86 -13.21
CA GLU A 53 -1.05 -6.60 -12.94
C GLU A 53 -1.26 -6.77 -11.43
N ALA A 54 -0.20 -7.12 -10.70
CA ALA A 54 -0.23 -7.21 -9.24
C ALA A 54 -0.63 -5.87 -8.59
N LEU A 55 -0.27 -4.74 -9.19
CA LEU A 55 -0.64 -3.42 -8.67
C LEU A 55 -2.03 -2.95 -9.11
N PHE A 56 -2.41 -3.22 -10.36
CA PHE A 56 -3.64 -2.70 -10.96
C PHE A 56 -4.89 -3.48 -10.52
N ASP A 57 -4.76 -4.79 -10.29
CA ASP A 57 -5.90 -5.68 -10.04
C ASP A 57 -6.09 -6.03 -8.57
N HIS A 58 -5.20 -5.54 -7.70
CA HIS A 58 -5.24 -5.84 -6.26
C HIS A 58 -5.46 -4.59 -5.42
N ASN A 59 -6.27 -4.77 -4.38
CA ASN A 59 -6.44 -3.82 -3.30
C ASN A 59 -5.68 -4.33 -2.09
N HIS A 60 -4.90 -3.47 -1.47
CA HIS A 60 -4.21 -3.78 -0.22
C HIS A 60 -4.89 -3.06 0.94
N VAL A 61 -4.94 -3.72 2.09
CA VAL A 61 -5.54 -3.19 3.30
C VAL A 61 -4.46 -3.11 4.35
N VAL A 62 -4.27 -1.93 4.92
CA VAL A 62 -3.34 -1.71 6.02
C VAL A 62 -4.09 -1.91 7.32
N PHE A 63 -3.53 -2.75 8.18
CA PHE A 63 -3.96 -2.96 9.54
C PHE A 63 -2.84 -2.53 10.50
N HIS A 64 -3.20 -2.10 11.70
CA HIS A 64 -2.26 -1.77 12.75
C HIS A 64 -2.73 -2.31 14.11
N LYS A 65 -1.78 -2.53 15.02
CA LYS A 65 -2.04 -2.78 16.44
C LYS A 65 -0.96 -2.12 17.29
N SER A 66 -1.31 -1.77 18.52
CA SER A 66 -0.33 -1.31 19.51
C SER A 66 0.54 -2.47 20.01
N GLY A 67 1.83 -2.22 20.20
CA GLY A 67 2.82 -3.16 20.71
C GLY A 67 3.53 -3.99 19.64
N PRO A 68 4.47 -4.86 20.07
CA PRO A 68 5.25 -5.71 19.17
C PRO A 68 4.38 -6.79 18.52
N ALA A 69 4.94 -7.50 17.52
CA ALA A 69 4.22 -8.53 16.78
C ALA A 69 3.62 -9.62 17.68
N ALA A 70 4.30 -9.99 18.77
CA ALA A 70 3.84 -11.00 19.75
C ALA A 70 2.73 -10.51 20.70
N SER A 71 2.41 -9.20 20.72
CA SER A 71 1.34 -8.67 21.57
C SER A 71 -0.02 -9.32 21.27
N PRO A 72 -0.85 -9.63 22.28
CA PRO A 72 -2.19 -10.18 22.08
C PRO A 72 -3.21 -9.15 21.54
N ASN A 73 -2.81 -7.88 21.40
CA ASN A 73 -3.67 -6.81 20.91
C ASN A 73 -4.23 -7.11 19.51
N LEU A 74 -5.48 -6.71 19.28
CA LEU A 74 -6.17 -6.92 18.01
C LEU A 74 -5.74 -5.89 16.96
N PHE A 75 -5.73 -6.32 15.70
CA PHE A 75 -5.49 -5.46 14.55
C PHE A 75 -6.74 -4.67 14.18
N ALA A 76 -6.60 -3.34 14.10
CA ALA A 76 -7.60 -2.43 13.55
C ALA A 76 -7.21 -2.07 12.10
N ARG A 77 -8.21 -1.84 11.25
CA ARG A 77 -7.97 -1.41 9.86
C ARG A 77 -7.64 0.08 9.83
N SER A 78 -6.55 0.44 9.17
CA SER A 78 -6.15 1.84 8.91
C SER A 78 -6.74 2.37 7.61
N GLY A 79 -6.80 1.55 6.56
CA GLY A 79 -7.26 2.00 5.25
C GLY A 79 -7.07 0.96 4.15
N THR A 80 -7.54 1.30 2.95
CA THR A 80 -7.37 0.50 1.74
C THR A 80 -6.68 1.31 0.67
N MET A 81 -5.75 0.65 -0.01
CA MET A 81 -4.78 1.22 -0.91
C MET A 81 -4.92 0.49 -2.24
N SER A 82 -5.04 1.25 -3.31
CA SER A 82 -5.18 0.74 -4.67
C SER A 82 -4.69 1.77 -5.67
N PHE A 83 -4.40 1.32 -6.88
CA PHE A 83 -3.94 2.19 -7.95
C PHE A 83 -5.05 3.18 -8.39
N GLN A 84 -4.83 4.47 -8.18
CA GLN A 84 -5.82 5.51 -8.45
C GLN A 84 -5.64 6.11 -9.84
N THR A 85 -6.71 6.19 -10.63
CA THR A 85 -6.71 6.88 -11.92
C THR A 85 -7.78 7.95 -12.04
N GLN A 86 -8.62 8.10 -11.03
CA GLN A 86 -9.72 9.05 -11.06
C GLN A 86 -9.27 10.40 -10.52
N LEU A 87 -9.53 11.48 -11.26
CA LEU A 87 -9.08 12.83 -10.93
C LEU A 87 -9.52 13.26 -9.52
N ASN A 88 -10.78 13.03 -9.16
CA ASN A 88 -11.33 13.39 -7.85
C ASN A 88 -10.62 12.65 -6.70
N ILE A 89 -10.28 11.37 -6.87
CA ILE A 89 -9.56 10.60 -5.85
C ILE A 89 -8.11 11.07 -5.75
N VAL A 90 -7.44 11.29 -6.89
CA VAL A 90 -6.07 11.83 -6.90
C VAL A 90 -6.04 13.20 -6.23
N SER A 91 -6.97 14.10 -6.55
CA SER A 91 -7.07 15.41 -5.89
C SER A 91 -7.22 15.28 -4.38
N ALA A 92 -8.16 14.44 -3.92
CA ALA A 92 -8.37 14.21 -2.49
C ALA A 92 -7.13 13.61 -1.79
N LEU A 93 -6.37 12.75 -2.48
CA LEU A 93 -5.09 12.24 -1.96
C LEU A 93 -4.03 13.34 -1.87
N LEU A 94 -3.90 14.21 -2.88
CA LEU A 94 -2.98 15.35 -2.79
C LEU A 94 -3.35 16.28 -1.63
N ASP A 95 -4.64 16.60 -1.50
CA ASP A 95 -5.16 17.50 -0.47
C ASP A 95 -5.03 16.94 0.96
N SER A 96 -5.05 15.61 1.12
CA SER A 96 -4.93 14.93 2.41
C SER A 96 -3.52 14.45 2.74
N THR A 97 -2.58 14.56 1.79
CA THR A 97 -1.19 14.17 2.03
C THR A 97 -0.53 15.18 2.97
N PRO A 98 0.14 14.74 4.05
CA PRO A 98 0.85 15.65 4.93
C PRO A 98 1.90 16.49 4.17
N PRO A 99 2.05 17.79 4.47
CA PRO A 99 3.02 18.66 3.81
C PRO A 99 4.45 18.12 3.82
N SER A 100 4.85 17.38 4.86
CA SER A 100 6.19 16.77 4.95
C SER A 100 6.45 15.70 3.87
N LEU A 101 5.41 15.19 3.22
CA LEU A 101 5.49 14.14 2.19
C LEU A 101 5.19 14.67 0.78
N PHE A 102 4.77 15.93 0.64
CA PHE A 102 4.33 16.48 -0.62
C PHE A 102 4.57 17.98 -0.73
N ASP A 103 5.33 18.36 -1.76
CA ASP A 103 5.45 19.73 -2.22
C ASP A 103 5.11 19.80 -3.72
N ALA A 104 4.02 20.49 -4.04
CA ALA A 104 3.57 20.64 -5.42
C ALA A 104 4.60 21.37 -6.29
N ALA A 105 5.33 22.34 -5.73
CA ALA A 105 6.34 23.10 -6.47
C ALA A 105 7.55 22.24 -6.86
N VAL A 106 7.76 21.12 -6.17
CA VAL A 106 8.81 20.13 -6.50
C VAL A 106 8.27 19.05 -7.42
N VAL A 107 7.07 18.51 -7.15
CA VAL A 107 6.52 17.36 -7.87
C VAL A 107 6.06 17.75 -9.28
N GLU A 108 5.43 18.92 -9.45
CA GLU A 108 4.86 19.32 -10.74
C GLU A 108 5.91 19.45 -11.86
N PRO A 109 7.05 20.15 -11.67
CA PRO A 109 8.10 20.20 -12.68
C PRO A 109 8.64 18.81 -13.06
N ILE A 110 8.78 17.90 -12.09
CA ILE A 110 9.26 16.54 -12.36
C ILE A 110 8.25 15.76 -13.22
N ILE A 111 6.96 15.94 -12.97
CA ILE A 111 5.91 15.33 -13.80
C ILE A 111 5.95 15.90 -15.22
N ASP A 112 6.09 17.22 -15.36
CA ASP A 112 6.16 17.88 -16.66
C ASP A 112 7.40 17.43 -17.46
N ASP A 113 8.56 17.32 -16.80
CA ASP A 113 9.81 16.89 -17.45
C ASP A 113 9.79 15.42 -17.89
N LEU A 114 9.24 14.52 -17.07
CA LEU A 114 9.28 13.07 -17.33
C LEU A 114 8.11 12.56 -18.18
N PHE A 115 6.99 13.28 -18.18
CA PHE A 115 5.74 12.85 -18.78
C PHE A 115 5.02 13.94 -19.59
N GLY A 116 5.65 15.08 -19.86
CA GLY A 116 5.04 16.19 -20.59
C GLY A 116 4.53 15.82 -21.99
N ASP A 117 5.10 14.77 -22.61
CA ASP A 117 4.63 14.18 -23.87
C ASP A 117 3.26 13.47 -23.73
N LEU A 118 2.89 13.07 -22.52
CA LEU A 118 1.61 12.42 -22.18
C LEU A 118 0.57 13.40 -21.64
N VAL A 119 1.01 14.57 -21.16
CA VAL A 119 0.14 15.59 -20.58
C VAL A 119 -0.57 16.32 -21.71
N ALA A 120 -1.86 15.99 -21.91
CA ALA A 120 -2.67 16.49 -23.03
C ALA A 120 -2.83 18.02 -23.09
N SER A 121 -2.61 18.72 -21.97
CA SER A 121 -2.57 20.17 -21.92
C SER A 121 -1.69 20.67 -20.76
N PRO A 122 -0.81 21.66 -20.99
CA PRO A 122 -0.04 22.28 -19.91
C PRO A 122 -0.93 23.03 -18.90
N SER A 123 -2.20 23.29 -19.24
CA SER A 123 -3.17 23.95 -18.35
C SER A 123 -3.83 23.00 -17.34
N LEU A 124 -3.50 21.70 -17.35
CA LEU A 124 -4.04 20.75 -16.39
C LEU A 124 -3.49 21.07 -15.00
N THR A 125 -4.35 20.93 -13.98
CA THR A 125 -3.88 20.95 -12.58
C THR A 125 -2.92 19.78 -12.34
N LEU A 126 -2.06 19.88 -11.31
CA LEU A 126 -1.15 18.79 -10.93
C LEU A 126 -1.90 17.46 -10.74
N ALA A 127 -3.07 17.46 -10.09
CA ALA A 127 -3.91 16.28 -9.96
C ALA A 127 -4.36 15.72 -11.33
N GLY A 128 -4.71 16.60 -12.27
CA GLY A 128 -5.03 16.26 -13.66
C GLY A 128 -3.85 15.60 -14.38
N LYS A 129 -2.65 16.17 -14.25
CA LYS A 129 -1.42 15.63 -14.82
C LYS A 129 -1.12 14.23 -14.25
N ILE A 130 -1.10 14.08 -12.93
CA ILE A 130 -0.84 12.80 -12.24
C ILE A 130 -1.90 11.75 -12.63
N SER A 131 -3.18 12.11 -12.66
CA SER A 131 -4.26 11.23 -13.11
C SER A 131 -4.06 10.76 -14.56
N GLY A 132 -3.69 11.67 -15.47
CA GLY A 132 -3.37 11.33 -16.86
C GLY A 132 -2.19 10.36 -16.97
N VAL A 133 -1.11 10.60 -16.23
CA VAL A 133 0.06 9.72 -16.17
C VAL A 133 -0.30 8.33 -15.63
N LEU A 134 -1.10 8.24 -14.56
CA LEU A 134 -1.57 6.98 -14.00
C LEU A 134 -2.45 6.21 -15.00
N GLN A 135 -3.31 6.90 -15.75
CA GLN A 135 -4.10 6.28 -16.83
C GLN A 135 -3.22 5.79 -18.00
N ALA A 136 -2.21 6.55 -18.39
CA ALA A 136 -1.26 6.15 -19.42
C ALA A 136 -0.44 4.93 -18.98
N ALA A 137 -0.02 4.88 -17.71
CA ALA A 137 0.71 3.75 -17.13
C ALA A 137 -0.07 2.42 -17.20
N LYS A 138 -1.41 2.44 -17.19
CA LYS A 138 -2.22 1.22 -17.40
C LYS A 138 -2.12 0.66 -18.82
N ARG A 139 -1.72 1.48 -19.79
CA ARG A 139 -1.71 1.13 -21.23
C ARG A 139 -0.29 1.00 -21.78
N ASP A 140 0.69 1.68 -21.18
CA ASP A 140 2.09 1.65 -21.60
C ASP A 140 3.03 1.20 -20.46
N PRO A 141 3.63 0.00 -20.55
CA PRO A 141 4.60 -0.51 -19.59
C PRO A 141 5.87 0.35 -19.42
N LYS A 142 6.23 1.19 -20.41
CA LYS A 142 7.35 2.14 -20.27
C LYS A 142 6.98 3.28 -19.32
N VAL A 143 5.77 3.83 -19.46
CA VAL A 143 5.25 4.87 -18.57
C VAL A 143 5.11 4.33 -17.15
N PHE A 144 4.57 3.12 -17.00
CA PHE A 144 4.48 2.44 -15.70
C PHE A 144 5.83 2.33 -15.00
N ARG A 145 6.88 1.88 -15.71
CA ARG A 145 8.23 1.74 -15.14
C ARG A 145 8.84 3.06 -14.67
N ARG A 146 8.67 4.14 -15.45
CA ARG A 146 9.10 5.48 -15.04
C ARG A 146 8.37 5.92 -13.77
N LEU A 147 7.07 5.67 -13.70
CA LEU A 147 6.24 6.03 -12.55
C LEU A 147 6.61 5.25 -11.29
N VAL A 148 6.87 3.94 -11.40
CA VAL A 148 7.39 3.11 -10.30
C VAL A 148 8.73 3.62 -9.77
N PHE A 149 9.61 4.09 -10.66
CA PHE A 149 10.87 4.67 -10.22
C PHE A 149 10.62 5.97 -9.45
N LEU A 150 9.80 6.86 -10.01
CA LEU A 150 9.52 8.16 -9.40
C LEU A 150 8.80 8.03 -8.05
N SER A 151 7.90 7.07 -7.89
CA SER A 151 7.17 6.85 -6.63
C SER A 151 8.04 6.40 -5.46
N ARG A 152 9.25 5.89 -5.73
CA ARG A 152 10.24 5.58 -4.69
C ARG A 152 10.90 6.84 -4.12
N THR A 153 10.91 7.92 -4.87
CA THR A 153 11.49 9.22 -4.47
C THR A 153 10.44 10.27 -4.12
N GLN A 154 9.21 10.11 -4.60
CA GLN A 154 8.11 11.04 -4.41
C GLN A 154 6.96 10.34 -3.66
N PRO A 155 6.87 10.48 -2.32
CA PRO A 155 5.93 9.71 -1.50
C PRO A 155 4.47 9.82 -1.95
N VAL A 156 4.04 11.01 -2.38
CA VAL A 156 2.68 11.27 -2.86
C VAL A 156 2.29 10.38 -4.04
N LEU A 157 3.23 10.05 -4.92
CA LEU A 157 2.98 9.13 -6.04
C LEU A 157 2.87 7.70 -5.54
N GLY A 158 3.62 7.32 -4.52
CA GLY A 158 3.47 6.04 -3.85
C GLY A 158 2.05 5.84 -3.30
N LEU A 159 1.47 6.90 -2.72
CA LEU A 159 0.08 6.92 -2.25
C LEU A 159 -0.91 6.79 -3.40
N CYS A 160 -0.75 7.59 -4.47
CA CYS A 160 -1.62 7.52 -5.65
C CYS A 160 -1.55 6.17 -6.37
N MET A 161 -0.38 5.53 -6.38
CA MET A 161 -0.19 4.20 -6.96
C MET A 161 -0.73 3.07 -6.09
N GLY A 162 -1.11 3.33 -4.83
CA GLY A 162 -1.48 2.26 -3.89
C GLY A 162 -0.30 1.38 -3.48
N THR A 163 0.91 1.95 -3.46
CA THR A 163 2.16 1.30 -3.03
C THR A 163 2.70 1.86 -1.70
N ALA A 164 1.99 2.83 -1.13
CA ALA A 164 2.34 3.44 0.13
C ALA A 164 1.09 3.78 0.95
N ALA A 165 1.29 3.99 2.25
CA ALA A 165 0.25 4.44 3.17
C ALA A 165 0.84 5.37 4.24
N VAL A 166 0.03 6.32 4.70
CA VAL A 166 0.33 7.16 5.86
C VAL A 166 -0.67 6.83 6.96
N VAL A 167 -0.18 6.51 8.15
CA VAL A 167 -1.03 6.15 9.29
C VAL A 167 -0.59 6.94 10.52
N PRO A 168 -1.47 7.69 11.20
CA PRO A 168 -1.12 8.34 12.47
C PRO A 168 -0.78 7.30 13.54
N VAL A 169 0.29 7.53 14.29
CA VAL A 169 0.76 6.63 15.35
C VAL A 169 0.83 7.35 16.69
N ASN A 170 0.14 6.78 17.69
CA ASN A 170 0.04 7.35 19.04
C ASN A 170 0.84 6.56 20.08
N GLY A 171 1.28 5.34 19.76
CA GLY A 171 2.04 4.47 20.66
C GLY A 171 3.52 4.39 20.28
N VAL A 172 4.38 4.12 21.26
CA VAL A 172 5.84 3.97 21.05
C VAL A 172 6.14 2.83 20.08
N VAL A 173 5.47 1.68 20.26
CA VAL A 173 5.63 0.52 19.37
C VAL A 173 4.30 0.23 18.69
N THR A 174 4.30 0.16 17.36
CA THR A 174 3.13 -0.16 16.54
C THR A 174 3.49 -1.23 15.52
N THR A 175 2.70 -2.29 15.44
CA THR A 175 2.87 -3.34 14.42
C THR A 175 1.82 -3.17 13.34
N PHE A 176 2.26 -3.20 12.09
CA PHE A 176 1.43 -3.11 10.90
C PHE A 176 1.39 -4.42 10.15
N GLU A 177 0.25 -4.68 9.51
CA GLU A 177 0.08 -5.74 8.54
C GLU A 177 -0.47 -5.17 7.24
N LEU A 178 0.16 -5.56 6.14
CA LEU A 178 -0.42 -5.41 4.82
C LEU A 178 -1.15 -6.70 4.48
N ARG A 179 -2.42 -6.60 4.11
CA ARG A 179 -3.23 -7.74 3.72
C ARG A 179 -3.84 -7.51 2.34
N THR A 180 -3.71 -8.48 1.45
CA THR A 180 -4.22 -8.37 0.08
C THR A 180 -5.65 -8.88 0.03
N LEU A 181 -6.55 -8.09 -0.58
CA LEU A 181 -7.90 -8.55 -0.87
C LEU A 181 -7.88 -9.49 -2.08
N PRO A 182 -8.76 -10.51 -2.11
CA PRO A 182 -8.93 -11.32 -3.31
C PRO A 182 -9.27 -10.43 -4.51
N SER A 183 -8.69 -10.71 -5.68
CA SER A 183 -8.93 -9.95 -6.91
C SER A 183 -10.42 -9.83 -7.21
N GLY A 184 -10.86 -8.66 -7.68
CA GLY A 184 -12.28 -8.38 -7.93
C GLY A 184 -13.13 -8.10 -6.68
N THR A 185 -12.55 -8.15 -5.47
CA THR A 185 -13.28 -7.80 -4.24
C THR A 185 -13.34 -6.27 -4.07
N LEU A 186 -14.52 -5.70 -4.33
CA LEU A 186 -14.85 -4.29 -4.05
C LEU A 186 -15.39 -4.08 -2.62
N VAL A 187 -15.60 -5.17 -1.86
CA VAL A 187 -16.37 -5.16 -0.62
C VAL A 187 -15.49 -4.71 0.55
N LEU A 188 -15.81 -3.55 1.12
CA LEU A 188 -15.18 -2.99 2.31
C LEU A 188 -15.24 -3.94 3.53
N ASN A 189 -16.20 -4.87 3.59
CA ASN A 189 -16.38 -5.77 4.73
C ASN A 189 -15.74 -7.15 4.57
N THR A 190 -15.09 -7.43 3.44
CA THR A 190 -14.32 -8.67 3.30
C THR A 190 -13.08 -8.56 4.16
N GLN A 191 -12.93 -9.45 5.14
CA GLN A 191 -11.72 -9.48 5.96
C GLN A 191 -10.64 -10.23 5.19
N PRO A 192 -9.58 -9.55 4.71
CA PRO A 192 -8.49 -10.24 4.04
C PRO A 192 -7.82 -11.18 5.05
N ALA A 193 -7.83 -12.47 4.72
CA ALA A 193 -7.33 -13.53 5.59
C ALA A 193 -5.81 -13.73 5.47
N VAL A 194 -5.21 -13.29 4.36
CA VAL A 194 -3.79 -13.49 4.05
C VAL A 194 -2.99 -12.24 4.39
N VAL A 195 -1.96 -12.42 5.22
CA VAL A 195 -1.00 -11.38 5.57
C VAL A 195 0.11 -11.37 4.51
N ALA A 196 0.14 -10.34 3.69
CA ALA A 196 1.15 -10.17 2.64
C ALA A 196 2.48 -9.60 3.18
N GLY A 197 2.43 -8.91 4.32
CA GLY A 197 3.63 -8.41 4.99
C GLY A 197 3.31 -7.93 6.40
N ARG A 198 4.31 -7.97 7.28
CA ARG A 198 4.22 -7.46 8.64
C ARG A 198 5.48 -6.70 8.99
N VAL A 199 5.34 -5.55 9.63
CA VAL A 199 6.45 -4.73 10.09
C VAL A 199 6.12 -4.08 11.43
N THR A 200 7.11 -3.93 12.30
CA THR A 200 6.95 -3.24 13.58
C THR A 200 7.76 -1.96 13.55
N LEU A 201 7.09 -0.84 13.81
CA LEU A 201 7.70 0.46 14.03
C LEU A 201 7.89 0.67 15.53
N ASP A 202 9.12 1.03 15.92
CA ASP A 202 9.43 1.55 17.24
C ASP A 202 9.86 3.01 17.10
N LEU A 203 9.06 3.94 17.61
CA LEU A 203 9.34 5.38 17.55
C LEU A 203 10.54 5.77 18.42
N ALA A 204 10.90 4.97 19.43
CA ALA A 204 12.11 5.21 20.23
C ALA A 204 13.39 4.75 19.49
N SER A 205 13.25 3.97 18.42
CA SER A 205 14.35 3.47 17.59
C SER A 205 13.86 3.31 16.16
N PRO A 206 13.51 4.41 15.46
CA PRO A 206 12.88 4.32 14.16
C PRO A 206 13.82 3.65 13.16
N PRO A 207 13.31 2.75 12.31
CA PRO A 207 14.12 2.17 11.25
C PRO A 207 14.64 3.29 10.33
N MET A 208 15.95 3.56 10.38
CA MET A 208 16.60 4.44 9.41
C MET A 208 16.70 3.68 8.09
N ILE A 209 16.05 4.19 7.05
CA ILE A 209 16.33 3.73 5.68
C ILE A 209 17.59 4.50 5.23
N PRO A 210 18.64 3.80 4.75
CA PRO A 210 19.88 4.44 4.31
C PRO A 210 19.68 5.39 3.13
#